data_AF-A0A946LJ63-F1
#
_entry.id   AF-A0A946LJ63-F1
#
_cell.length_a   1.000
_cell.length_b   1.000
_cell.length_c   1.000
_cell.angle_alpha   90.00
_cell.angle_beta   90.00
_cell.angle_gamma   90.00
#
_symmetry.space_group_name_H-M   'P 1'
#
loop_
_entity.id
_entity.type
_entity.pdbx_description
1 polymer ?
#
loop_
_entity_poly.entity_id
_entity_poly.type
_entity_poly.pdbx_seq_one_letter_code
_entity_poly.pdbx_strand_id
1 'polypeptide(L)'
;MYILLVILRLVHILAGTFWVGAALMLTFFISPTVNATQDAGKKFMGHFMRQTTFNLAMWSSALLSIIAGSILFWFSSNGFQSSWMGSGPGIGYSIAAAFAFLGLIVGVFQNRNSNALAVLGGQIQAQGAPPSAEQAAQLQKIGKALGIGGTLNATSLILATIGMAIARYLVF
;
A
#
# COMPACT_ATOMS: atom_id res chain seq x y z
N MET A 1 -7.70 -6.48 -29.45
CA MET A 1 -6.58 -6.80 -28.53
C MET A 1 -5.79 -5.57 -28.10
N TYR A 2 -5.27 -4.75 -29.03
CA TYR A 2 -4.43 -3.57 -28.69
C TYR A 2 -5.12 -2.55 -27.77
N ILE A 3 -6.39 -2.21 -28.03
CA ILE A 3 -7.16 -1.26 -27.20
C ILE A 3 -7.25 -1.74 -25.74
N LEU A 4 -7.51 -3.03 -25.52
CA LEU A 4 -7.57 -3.61 -24.18
C LEU A 4 -6.23 -3.45 -23.43
N LEU A 5 -5.10 -3.77 -24.08
CA LEU A 5 -3.78 -3.63 -23.47
C LEU A 5 -3.43 -2.18 -23.14
N VAL A 6 -3.86 -1.22 -23.98
CA VAL A 6 -3.69 0.21 -23.70
C VAL A 6 -4.53 0.64 -22.50
N ILE A 7 -5.81 0.24 -22.43
CA ILE A 7 -6.69 0.54 -21.30
C ILE A 7 -6.12 -0.04 -20.00
N LEU A 8 -5.70 -1.30 -20.01
CA LEU A 8 -5.08 -1.94 -18.85
C LEU A 8 -3.81 -1.21 -18.40
N ARG A 9 -2.97 -0.75 -19.34
CA ARG A 9 -1.78 0.05 -18.99
C ARG A 9 -2.16 1.38 -18.35
N LEU A 10 -3.15 2.09 -18.88
CA LEU A 10 -3.62 3.34 -18.30
C LEU A 10 -4.17 3.11 -16.89
N VAL A 11 -5.01 2.10 -16.69
CA VAL A 11 -5.55 1.74 -15.38
C VAL A 11 -4.41 1.39 -14.41
N HIS A 12 -3.47 0.54 -14.83
CA HIS A 12 -2.33 0.13 -14.01
C HIS A 12 -1.49 1.34 -13.56
N ILE A 13 -1.14 2.22 -14.49
CA ILE A 13 -0.27 3.37 -14.23
C ILE A 13 -0.99 4.40 -13.36
N LEU A 14 -2.22 4.78 -13.69
CA LEU A 14 -2.95 5.81 -12.94
C LEU A 14 -3.29 5.34 -11.52
N ALA A 15 -3.79 4.11 -11.38
CA ALA A 15 -4.08 3.52 -10.09
C ALA A 15 -2.80 3.30 -9.26
N GLY A 16 -1.75 2.77 -9.89
CA GLY A 16 -0.45 2.56 -9.24
C GLY A 16 0.19 3.86 -8.77
N THR A 17 0.15 4.92 -9.59
CA THR A 17 0.70 6.24 -9.24
C THR A 17 -0.01 6.83 -8.03
N PHE A 18 -1.35 6.77 -8.00
CA PHE A 18 -2.10 7.23 -6.83
C PHE A 18 -1.78 6.38 -5.59
N TRP A 19 -1.79 5.06 -5.71
CA TRP A 19 -1.52 4.15 -4.59
C TRP A 19 -0.13 4.39 -3.99
N VAL A 20 0.91 4.34 -4.82
CA VAL A 20 2.29 4.54 -4.39
C VAL A 20 2.45 5.95 -3.80
N GLY A 21 2.02 6.98 -4.52
CA GLY A 21 2.14 8.37 -4.06
C GLY A 21 1.47 8.60 -2.71
N ALA A 22 0.24 8.10 -2.52
CA ALA A 22 -0.49 8.25 -1.27
C ALA A 22 0.16 7.45 -0.12
N ALA A 23 0.69 6.24 -0.38
CA ALA A 23 1.38 5.45 0.62
C ALA A 23 2.68 6.14 1.10
N LEU A 24 3.45 6.74 0.18
CA LEU A 24 4.65 7.50 0.52
C LEU A 24 4.31 8.78 1.28
N MET A 25 3.28 9.51 0.86
CA MET A 25 2.78 10.70 1.58
C MET A 25 2.35 10.37 3.00
N LEU A 26 1.58 9.29 3.18
CA LEU A 26 1.18 8.81 4.49
C LEU A 26 2.38 8.46 5.37
N THR A 27 3.33 7.72 4.84
CA THR A 27 4.45 7.17 5.61
C THR A 27 5.44 8.25 6.01
N PHE A 28 5.84 9.12 5.08
CA PHE A 28 6.96 10.05 5.29
C PHE A 28 6.54 11.43 5.76
N PHE A 29 5.28 11.84 5.53
CA PHE A 29 4.85 13.21 5.82
C PHE A 29 3.68 13.25 6.79
N ILE A 30 2.58 12.56 6.46
CA ILE A 30 1.34 12.66 7.24
C ILE A 30 1.49 11.97 8.59
N SER A 31 1.96 10.72 8.64
CA SER A 31 2.08 9.96 9.90
C SER A 31 3.06 10.61 10.88
N PRO A 32 4.26 11.06 10.47
CA PRO A 32 5.15 11.81 11.36
C PRO A 32 4.50 13.09 11.89
N THR A 33 3.79 13.85 11.05
CA THR A 33 3.09 15.07 11.46
C THR A 33 1.97 14.78 12.46
N VAL A 34 1.20 13.71 12.24
CA VAL A 34 0.15 13.25 13.17
C VAL A 34 0.74 12.89 14.53
N ASN A 35 1.89 12.22 14.56
CA ASN A 35 2.58 11.86 15.80
C ASN A 35 3.11 13.12 16.52
N ALA A 36 3.69 14.06 15.79
CA ALA A 36 4.25 15.29 16.36
C ALA A 36 3.18 16.24 16.92
N THR A 37 1.98 16.24 16.34
CA THR A 37 0.86 17.13 16.73
C THR A 37 -0.12 16.50 17.71
N GLN A 38 0.18 15.28 18.20
CA GLN A 38 -0.56 14.57 19.24
C GLN A 38 -2.07 14.54 19.00
N ASP A 39 -2.88 15.10 19.89
CA ASP A 39 -4.34 15.00 19.85
C ASP A 39 -4.97 15.68 18.63
N ALA A 40 -4.41 16.79 18.15
CA ALA A 40 -4.86 17.43 16.92
C ALA A 40 -4.62 16.50 15.72
N GLY A 41 -3.43 15.90 15.65
CA GLY A 41 -3.07 14.91 14.63
C GLY A 41 -3.97 13.68 14.65
N LYS A 42 -4.23 13.12 15.83
CA LYS A 42 -5.13 11.96 16.00
C LYS A 42 -6.55 12.27 15.52
N LYS A 43 -7.09 13.45 15.82
CA LYS A 43 -8.41 13.89 15.34
C LYS A 43 -8.43 14.03 13.82
N PHE A 44 -7.41 14.67 13.24
CA PHE A 44 -7.25 14.79 11.79
C PHE A 44 -7.21 13.41 11.12
N MET A 45 -6.31 12.52 11.55
CA MET A 45 -6.16 11.18 10.98
C MET A 45 -7.44 10.35 11.15
N GLY A 46 -8.10 10.45 12.31
CA GLY A 46 -9.38 9.79 12.56
C GLY A 46 -10.47 10.21 11.57
N HIS A 47 -10.61 11.52 11.32
CA HIS A 47 -11.54 12.03 10.31
C HIS A 47 -11.10 11.62 8.89
N PHE A 48 -9.84 11.84 8.54
CA PHE A 48 -9.29 11.53 7.22
C PHE A 48 -9.52 10.06 6.83
N MET A 49 -9.24 9.12 7.73
CA MET A 49 -9.36 7.69 7.44
C MET A 49 -10.80 7.15 7.51
N ARG A 50 -11.67 7.72 8.35
CA ARG A 50 -13.01 7.15 8.61
C ARG A 50 -14.15 7.91 7.93
N GLN A 51 -13.99 9.20 7.71
CA GLN A 51 -15.06 10.10 7.24
C GLN A 51 -14.85 10.55 5.79
N THR A 52 -13.73 10.19 5.17
CA THR A 52 -13.49 10.45 3.75
C THR A 52 -13.48 9.15 2.95
N THR A 53 -13.53 9.27 1.62
CA THR A 53 -13.39 8.14 0.70
C THR A 53 -11.94 7.71 0.51
N PHE A 54 -10.98 8.26 1.26
CA PHE A 54 -9.56 7.96 1.10
C PHE A 54 -9.24 6.47 1.25
N ASN A 55 -9.79 5.79 2.25
CA ASN A 55 -9.59 4.35 2.43
C ASN A 55 -10.12 3.55 1.23
N LEU A 56 -11.29 3.91 0.71
CA LEU A 56 -11.84 3.29 -0.49
C LEU A 56 -10.95 3.54 -1.70
N ALA A 57 -10.54 4.80 -1.94
CA ALA A 57 -9.66 5.16 -3.05
C ALA A 57 -8.30 4.45 -2.98
N MET A 58 -7.71 4.33 -1.79
CA MET A 58 -6.47 3.60 -1.55
C MET A 58 -6.62 2.12 -1.89
N TRP A 59 -7.68 1.47 -1.41
CA TRP A 59 -7.93 0.05 -1.70
C TRP A 59 -8.25 -0.21 -3.18
N SER A 60 -9.11 0.61 -3.77
CA SER A 60 -9.47 0.49 -5.18
C SER A 60 -8.26 0.71 -6.08
N SER A 61 -7.42 1.71 -5.80
CA SER A 61 -6.21 1.98 -6.58
C SER A 61 -5.19 0.84 -6.47
N ALA A 62 -4.94 0.33 -5.26
CA ALA A 62 -4.06 -0.82 -5.06
C ALA A 62 -4.55 -2.04 -5.87
N LEU A 63 -5.83 -2.41 -5.73
CA LEU A 63 -6.39 -3.57 -6.42
C LEU A 63 -6.44 -3.39 -7.94
N LEU A 64 -6.88 -2.23 -8.43
CA LEU A 64 -6.91 -1.93 -9.87
C LEU A 64 -5.51 -2.00 -10.48
N SER A 65 -4.50 -1.47 -9.79
CA SER A 65 -3.12 -1.53 -10.25
C SER A 65 -2.63 -2.98 -10.31
N ILE A 66 -2.82 -3.77 -9.26
CA ILE A 66 -2.36 -5.16 -9.20
C ILE A 66 -3.08 -6.03 -10.23
N ILE A 67 -4.40 -5.92 -10.36
CA ILE A 67 -5.19 -6.70 -11.31
C ILE A 67 -4.78 -6.34 -12.75
N ALA A 68 -4.76 -5.05 -13.09
CA ALA A 68 -4.39 -4.63 -14.44
C ALA A 68 -2.94 -5.00 -14.79
N GLY A 69 -2.02 -4.85 -13.84
CA GLY A 69 -0.62 -5.25 -14.00
C GLY A 69 -0.45 -6.75 -14.20
N SER A 70 -1.18 -7.55 -13.43
CA SER A 70 -1.15 -9.02 -13.54
C SER A 70 -1.69 -9.50 -14.90
N ILE A 71 -2.77 -8.89 -15.39
CA ILE A 71 -3.31 -9.21 -16.72
C ILE A 71 -2.31 -8.80 -17.82
N LEU A 72 -1.68 -7.62 -17.72
CA LEU A 72 -0.62 -7.21 -18.65
C LEU A 72 0.57 -8.16 -18.64
N PHE A 73 0.98 -8.61 -17.46
CA PHE A 73 2.06 -9.56 -17.28
C PHE A 73 1.71 -10.92 -17.91
N TRP A 74 0.47 -11.41 -17.70
CA TRP A 74 -0.04 -12.62 -18.33
C TRP A 74 0.04 -12.57 -19.86
N PHE A 75 -0.41 -11.48 -20.48
CA PHE A 75 -0.35 -11.32 -21.93
C PHE A 75 1.08 -11.18 -22.44
N SER A 76 1.94 -10.43 -21.74
CA SER A 76 3.34 -10.23 -22.15
C SER A 76 4.15 -11.53 -22.05
N SER A 77 3.80 -12.39 -21.09
CA SER A 77 4.46 -13.67 -20.86
C SER A 77 3.86 -14.84 -21.64
N ASN A 78 2.79 -14.63 -22.42
CA ASN A 78 1.98 -15.69 -23.03
C ASN A 78 1.57 -16.76 -22.01
N GLY A 79 1.01 -16.34 -20.87
CA GLY A 79 0.65 -17.24 -19.78
C GLY A 79 1.84 -17.89 -19.09
N PHE A 80 2.92 -17.14 -18.87
CA PHE A 80 4.18 -17.61 -18.29
C PHE A 80 4.97 -18.63 -19.13
N GLN A 81 4.64 -18.80 -20.42
CA GLN A 81 5.27 -19.81 -21.29
C GLN A 81 6.25 -19.25 -22.32
N SER A 82 6.31 -17.92 -22.51
CA SER A 82 7.17 -17.32 -23.53
C SER A 82 8.63 -17.15 -23.09
N SER A 83 9.54 -17.08 -24.06
CA SER A 83 10.97 -16.73 -23.86
C SER A 83 11.16 -15.37 -23.19
N TRP A 84 10.16 -14.48 -23.26
CA TRP A 84 10.16 -13.20 -22.58
C TRP A 84 10.33 -13.34 -21.05
N MET A 85 9.83 -14.41 -20.43
CA MET A 85 9.98 -14.63 -18.98
C MET A 85 11.44 -14.76 -18.54
N GLY A 86 12.30 -15.35 -19.39
CA GLY A 86 13.73 -15.51 -19.13
C GLY A 86 14.58 -14.31 -19.55
N SER A 87 13.99 -13.33 -20.22
CA SER A 87 14.69 -12.11 -20.65
C SER A 87 14.88 -11.13 -19.50
N GLY A 88 15.87 -10.23 -19.61
CA GLY A 88 16.05 -9.11 -18.68
C GLY A 88 14.74 -8.41 -18.27
N PRO A 89 13.86 -7.98 -19.20
CA PRO A 89 12.60 -7.34 -18.85
C PRO A 89 11.64 -8.25 -18.10
N GLY A 90 11.50 -9.52 -18.50
CA GLY A 90 10.63 -10.48 -17.82
C GLY A 90 11.04 -10.70 -16.36
N ILE A 91 12.35 -10.85 -16.12
CA ILE A 91 12.91 -10.96 -14.77
C ILE A 91 12.71 -9.67 -13.97
N GLY A 92 13.01 -8.51 -14.56
CA GLY A 92 12.83 -7.20 -13.92
C GLY A 92 11.38 -6.95 -13.49
N TYR A 93 10.42 -7.20 -14.38
CA TYR A 93 9.00 -7.07 -14.07
C TYR A 93 8.53 -8.09 -13.02
N SER A 94 9.08 -9.30 -13.00
CA SER A 94 8.76 -10.31 -11.99
C SER A 94 9.19 -9.88 -10.58
N ILE A 95 10.42 -9.35 -10.46
CA ILE A 95 10.94 -8.82 -9.19
C ILE A 95 10.12 -7.62 -8.73
N ALA A 96 9.82 -6.69 -9.65
CA ALA A 96 8.99 -5.52 -9.36
C ALA A 96 7.58 -5.92 -8.90
N ALA A 97 6.98 -6.91 -9.56
CA ALA A 97 5.67 -7.45 -9.18
C ALA A 97 5.73 -8.07 -7.77
N ALA A 98 6.77 -8.84 -7.43
CA ALA A 98 6.92 -9.41 -6.10
C ALA A 98 6.92 -8.33 -5.01
N PHE A 99 7.65 -7.23 -5.20
CA PHE A 99 7.63 -6.10 -4.27
C PHE A 99 6.25 -5.41 -4.20
N ALA A 100 5.54 -5.27 -5.32
CA ALA A 100 4.19 -4.71 -5.32
C ALA A 100 3.20 -5.60 -4.52
N PHE A 101 3.28 -6.92 -4.68
CA PHE A 101 2.48 -7.87 -3.91
C PHE A 101 2.85 -7.85 -2.42
N LEU A 102 4.13 -7.75 -2.06
CA LEU A 102 4.54 -7.54 -0.67
C LEU A 102 3.96 -6.25 -0.09
N GLY A 103 3.99 -5.15 -0.85
CA GLY A 103 3.35 -3.89 -0.47
C GLY A 103 1.85 -4.04 -0.22
N LEU A 104 1.14 -4.76 -1.10
CA LEU A 104 -0.30 -5.07 -0.92
C LEU A 104 -0.56 -5.86 0.36
N ILE A 105 0.22 -6.93 0.60
CA ILE A 105 0.09 -7.77 1.80
C ILE A 105 0.30 -6.93 3.06
N VAL A 106 1.37 -6.13 3.11
CA VAL A 106 1.63 -5.22 4.23
C VAL A 106 0.49 -4.21 4.39
N GLY A 107 -0.07 -3.70 3.29
CA GLY A 107 -1.26 -2.84 3.28
C GLY A 107 -2.50 -3.48 3.93
N VAL A 108 -2.75 -4.77 3.68
CA VAL A 108 -3.84 -5.53 4.34
C VAL A 108 -3.65 -5.56 5.85
N PHE A 109 -2.44 -5.88 6.31
CA PHE A 109 -2.14 -5.90 7.75
C PHE A 109 -2.20 -4.50 8.37
N GLN A 110 -1.77 -3.46 7.66
CA GLN A 110 -1.92 -2.08 8.11
C GLN A 110 -3.39 -1.70 8.30
N ASN A 111 -4.26 -1.99 7.33
CA ASN A 111 -5.69 -1.70 7.45
C ASN A 111 -6.33 -2.46 8.63
N ARG A 112 -5.96 -3.73 8.82
CA ARG A 112 -6.40 -4.52 9.98
C ARG A 112 -5.98 -3.87 11.30
N ASN A 113 -4.72 -3.46 11.41
CA ASN A 113 -4.19 -2.80 12.61
C ASN A 113 -4.82 -1.42 12.85
N SER A 114 -5.05 -0.64 11.79
CA SER A 114 -5.75 0.64 11.86
C SER A 114 -7.17 0.47 12.38
N ASN A 115 -7.90 -0.54 11.90
CA ASN A 115 -9.24 -0.86 12.39
C ASN A 115 -9.20 -1.30 13.86
N ALA A 116 -8.25 -2.15 14.25
CA ALA A 116 -8.08 -2.56 15.64
C ALA A 116 -7.79 -1.36 16.56
N LEU A 117 -6.91 -0.45 16.15
CA LEU A 117 -6.63 0.79 16.87
C LEU A 117 -7.90 1.64 17.03
N ALA A 118 -8.69 1.73 15.97
CA ALA A 118 -9.88 2.56 15.92
C ALA A 118 -11.04 1.99 16.74
N VAL A 119 -11.11 0.66 16.91
CA VAL A 119 -12.03 -0.04 17.82
C VAL A 119 -11.59 0.15 19.28
N LEU A 120 -10.32 -0.12 19.58
CA LEU A 120 -9.76 0.03 20.93
C LEU A 120 -9.88 1.48 21.43
N GLY A 121 -9.59 2.46 20.57
CA GLY A 121 -9.76 3.87 20.91
C GLY A 121 -11.22 4.24 21.21
N GLY A 122 -12.18 3.64 20.49
CA GLY A 122 -13.61 3.83 20.76
C GLY A 122 -14.04 3.23 22.11
N GLN A 123 -13.50 2.06 22.47
CA GLN A 123 -13.76 1.41 23.76
C GLN A 123 -13.24 2.26 24.94
N ILE A 124 -12.01 2.77 24.82
CA ILE A 124 -11.41 3.66 25.83
C ILE A 124 -12.23 4.94 25.98
N GLN A 125 -12.66 5.53 24.86
CA GLN A 125 -13.48 6.74 24.89
C GLN A 125 -14.84 6.50 25.55
N ALA A 126 -15.49 5.36 25.26
CA ALA A 126 -16.77 4.98 25.85
C ALA A 126 -16.67 4.67 27.36
N GLN A 127 -15.51 4.19 27.81
CA GLN A 127 -15.24 3.93 29.23
C GLN A 127 -15.19 5.22 30.07
N GLY A 128 -14.83 6.36 29.47
CA GLY A 128 -14.75 7.65 30.18
C GLY A 128 -13.63 7.71 31.22
N ALA A 129 -12.71 6.75 31.23
CA ALA A 129 -11.57 6.68 32.14
C ALA A 129 -10.26 6.51 31.34
N PRO A 130 -9.10 6.83 31.94
CA PRO A 130 -7.81 6.54 31.33
C PRO A 130 -7.66 5.05 30.95
N PRO A 131 -6.85 4.72 29.92
CA PRO A 131 -6.65 3.34 29.49
C PRO A 131 -6.11 2.45 30.63
N SER A 132 -6.62 1.22 30.73
CA SER A 132 -6.02 0.19 31.60
C SER A 132 -4.59 -0.15 31.14
N ALA A 133 -3.81 -0.82 31.99
CA ALA A 133 -2.45 -1.25 31.64
C ALA A 133 -2.45 -2.16 30.38
N GLU A 134 -3.44 -3.05 30.26
CA GLU A 134 -3.61 -3.93 29.10
C GLU A 134 -3.97 -3.15 27.84
N GLN A 135 -4.89 -2.18 27.95
CA GLN A 135 -5.28 -1.32 26.83
C GLN A 135 -4.09 -0.46 26.35
N ALA A 136 -3.31 0.09 27.28
CA ALA A 136 -2.10 0.85 26.96
C ALA A 136 -1.06 -0.02 26.25
N ALA A 137 -0.82 -1.24 26.72
CA ALA A 137 0.09 -2.19 26.07
C ALA A 137 -0.39 -2.57 24.66
N GLN A 138 -1.70 -2.76 24.46
CA GLN A 138 -2.28 -3.04 23.15
C GLN A 138 -2.14 -1.85 22.19
N LEU A 139 -2.41 -0.62 22.65
CA LEU A 139 -2.20 0.60 21.87
C LEU A 139 -0.75 0.72 21.39
N GLN A 140 0.22 0.47 22.28
CA GLN A 140 1.64 0.52 21.94
C GLN A 140 2.02 -0.56 20.92
N LYS A 141 1.53 -1.79 21.11
CA LYS A 141 1.77 -2.90 20.18
C LYS A 141 1.24 -2.61 18.78
N ILE A 142 0.00 -2.12 18.69
CA ILE A 142 -0.63 -1.77 17.41
C ILE A 142 0.09 -0.58 16.76
N GLY A 143 0.41 0.46 17.53
CA GLY A 143 1.16 1.63 17.05
C GLY A 143 2.53 1.26 16.48
N LYS A 144 3.27 0.39 17.17
CA LYS A 144 4.56 -0.14 16.66
C LYS A 144 4.38 -0.93 15.37
N ALA A 145 3.37 -1.79 15.29
CA ALA A 145 3.09 -2.57 14.09
C ALA A 145 2.70 -1.69 12.90
N LEU A 146 1.94 -0.61 13.13
CA LEU A 146 1.61 0.39 12.10
C LEU A 146 2.85 1.14 11.62
N GLY A 147 3.73 1.58 12.52
CA GLY A 147 4.97 2.25 12.16
C GLY A 147 5.90 1.38 11.31
N ILE A 148 6.12 0.13 11.73
CA ILE A 148 6.92 -0.84 10.96
C ILE A 148 6.26 -1.14 9.60
N GLY A 149 4.94 -1.36 9.60
CA GLY A 149 4.17 -1.62 8.39
C GLY A 149 4.24 -0.47 7.38
N GLY A 150 4.19 0.78 7.84
CA GLY A 150 4.34 1.95 6.98
C GLY A 150 5.68 1.96 6.26
N THR A 151 6.79 1.81 7.00
CA THR A 151 8.14 1.77 6.43
C THR A 151 8.33 0.60 5.46
N LEU A 152 7.89 -0.60 5.83
CA LEU A 152 7.97 -1.78 4.97
C LEU A 152 7.16 -1.60 3.67
N ASN A 153 5.95 -1.06 3.77
CA ASN A 153 5.11 -0.81 2.59
C ASN A 153 5.75 0.25 1.68
N ALA A 154 6.15 1.39 2.22
CA ALA A 154 6.82 2.45 1.46
C ALA A 154 8.07 1.93 0.74
N THR A 155 8.91 1.16 1.44
CA THR A 155 10.13 0.57 0.86
C THR A 155 9.80 -0.40 -0.27
N SER A 156 8.84 -1.30 -0.05
CA SER A 156 8.40 -2.26 -1.07
C SER A 156 7.85 -1.54 -2.30
N LEU A 157 7.02 -0.51 -2.13
CA LEU A 157 6.45 0.24 -3.24
C LEU A 157 7.48 1.08 -4.00
N ILE A 158 8.51 1.62 -3.32
CA ILE A 158 9.64 2.27 -3.97
C ILE A 158 10.40 1.27 -4.84
N LEU A 159 10.75 0.10 -4.29
CA LEU A 159 11.47 -0.94 -5.03
C LEU A 159 10.66 -1.46 -6.23
N ALA A 160 9.35 -1.66 -6.04
CA ALA A 160 8.44 -2.00 -7.12
C ALA A 160 8.45 -0.93 -8.22
N THR A 161 8.33 0.35 -7.85
CA THR A 161 8.30 1.48 -8.81
C THR A 161 9.61 1.60 -9.59
N ILE A 162 10.75 1.50 -8.91
CA ILE A 162 12.07 1.48 -9.55
C ILE A 162 12.15 0.32 -10.53
N GLY A 163 11.80 -0.90 -10.09
CA GLY A 163 11.80 -2.09 -10.92
C GLY A 163 10.92 -1.93 -12.18
N MET A 164 9.69 -1.42 -12.02
CA MET A 164 8.77 -1.16 -13.14
C MET A 164 9.33 -0.14 -14.14
N ALA A 165 10.04 0.89 -13.65
CA ALA A 165 10.63 1.92 -14.49
C ALA A 165 11.84 1.43 -15.30
N ILE A 166 12.67 0.56 -14.70
CA ILE A 166 13.92 0.12 -15.32
C ILE A 166 13.80 -1.20 -16.09
N ALA A 167 12.82 -2.06 -15.78
CA ALA A 167 12.76 -3.43 -16.30
C ALA A 167 12.89 -3.52 -17.82
N ARG A 168 12.25 -2.60 -18.55
CA ARG A 168 12.31 -2.56 -20.03
C ARG A 168 13.71 -2.32 -20.62
N TYR A 169 14.67 -1.86 -19.83
CA TYR A 169 16.04 -1.55 -20.26
C TYR A 169 17.05 -2.62 -19.89
N LEU A 170 16.63 -3.67 -19.18
CA LEU A 170 17.51 -4.77 -18.82
C LEU A 170 17.81 -5.61 -20.07
N VAL A 171 19.08 -5.67 -20.46
CA VAL A 171 19.57 -6.35 -21.67
C VAL A 171 20.58 -7.41 -21.28
N PHE A 172 20.07 -8.53 -20.79
CA PHE A 172 20.83 -9.74 -20.51
C PHE A 172 19.94 -10.95 -20.78
#